data_AF-A0A7K4BD93-F1
#
_entry.id   AF-A0A7K4BD93-F1
#
_cell.length_a   1.000
_cell.length_b   1.000
_cell.length_c   1.000
_cell.angle_alpha   90.00
_cell.angle_beta   90.00
_cell.angle_gamma   90.00
#
_symmetry.space_group_name_H-M   'P 1'
#
loop_
_entity.id
_entity.type
_entity.pdbx_description
1 polymer ?
#
loop_
_entity_poly.entity_id
_entity_poly.type
_entity_poly.pdbx_seq_one_letter_code
_entity_poly.pdbx_strand_id
1 'polypeptide(L)'
;MNIHETDEVIFAAHAAIPEHSTLVSRRSIEEQIVKNQDIYPILYLANTEYRRRVISKVMNSRYPAWNKTGGVHKSSFVWKIRNPEENQ
;
A
#
# COMPACT_ATOMS: atom_id res chain seq x y z
N MET A 1 -8.30 -8.70 -11.69
CA MET A 1 -7.17 -8.28 -10.83
C MET A 1 -6.25 -9.45 -10.83
N ASN A 2 -5.03 -9.29 -11.31
CA ASN A 2 -4.10 -10.41 -11.38
C ASN A 2 -3.69 -10.78 -9.94
N ILE A 3 -3.63 -12.08 -9.62
CA ILE A 3 -3.26 -12.52 -8.27
C ILE A 3 -1.87 -12.00 -7.90
N HIS A 4 -0.96 -11.98 -8.88
CA HIS A 4 0.40 -11.49 -8.73
C HIS A 4 0.49 -9.98 -8.43
N GLU A 5 -0.39 -9.16 -9.02
CA GLU A 5 -0.47 -7.72 -8.68
C GLU A 5 -0.93 -7.51 -7.23
N THR A 6 -1.79 -8.40 -6.74
CA THR A 6 -2.32 -8.32 -5.37
C THR A 6 -1.22 -8.62 -4.37
N ASP A 7 -0.44 -9.67 -4.63
CA ASP A 7 0.65 -10.10 -3.78
C ASP A 7 1.77 -9.05 -3.74
N GLU A 8 2.13 -8.45 -4.88
CA GLU A 8 3.11 -7.35 -4.93
C GLU A 8 2.67 -6.15 -4.09
N VAL A 9 1.39 -5.75 -4.15
CA VAL A 9 0.89 -4.65 -3.31
C VAL A 9 0.95 -5.00 -1.83
N ILE A 10 0.54 -6.21 -1.44
CA ILE A 10 0.55 -6.63 -0.03
C ILE A 10 2.00 -6.66 0.49
N PHE A 11 2.92 -7.25 -0.26
CA PHE A 11 4.32 -7.30 0.12
C PHE A 11 4.94 -5.90 0.23
N ALA A 12 4.69 -5.03 -0.76
CA ALA A 12 5.13 -3.64 -0.72
C ALA A 12 4.53 -2.87 0.47
N ALA A 13 3.27 -3.14 0.81
CA ALA A 13 2.61 -2.52 1.95
C ALA A 13 3.29 -2.88 3.27
N HIS A 14 3.59 -4.17 3.50
CA HIS A 14 4.30 -4.61 4.69
C HIS A 14 5.74 -4.10 4.77
N ALA A 15 6.45 -4.05 3.63
CA ALA A 15 7.81 -3.51 3.56
C ALA A 15 7.87 -1.98 3.74
N ALA A 16 6.78 -1.27 3.42
CA ALA A 16 6.69 0.18 3.53
C ALA A 16 6.24 0.68 4.91
N ILE A 17 5.95 -0.21 5.88
CA ILE A 17 5.59 0.19 7.25
C ILE A 17 6.84 0.63 8.00
N PRO A 18 6.86 1.84 8.59
CA PRO A 18 7.87 2.21 9.57
C PRO A 18 7.83 1.30 10.81
N GLU A 19 8.99 1.00 11.40
CA GLU A 19 9.13 0.08 12.54
C GLU A 19 8.17 0.34 13.71
N HIS A 20 7.85 1.60 13.98
CA HIS A 20 6.96 2.03 15.08
C HIS A 20 5.57 2.47 14.63
N SER A 21 5.14 2.09 13.42
CA SER A 21 3.85 2.46 12.86
C SER A 21 2.99 1.22 12.57
N THR A 22 1.67 1.37 12.67
CA THR A 22 0.71 0.40 12.13
C THR A 22 0.07 0.89 10.83
N LEU A 23 0.44 2.10 10.41
CA LEU A 23 -0.12 2.82 9.28
C LEU A 23 0.84 2.81 8.10
N VAL A 24 0.29 2.60 6.91
CA VAL A 24 0.99 2.73 5.65
C VAL A 24 0.24 3.66 4.71
N SER A 25 0.97 4.55 4.04
CA SER A 25 0.41 5.47 3.05
C SER A 25 0.54 4.89 1.63
N ARG A 26 -0.37 5.25 0.72
CA ARG A 26 -0.24 4.86 -0.70
C ARG A 26 1.09 5.30 -1.30
N ARG A 27 1.57 6.48 -0.92
CA ARG A 27 2.84 7.02 -1.40
C ARG A 27 4.00 6.14 -0.99
N SER A 28 4.05 5.69 0.27
CA SER A 28 5.09 4.81 0.78
C SER A 28 5.12 3.47 0.03
N ILE A 29 3.94 2.90 -0.25
CA ILE A 29 3.80 1.67 -1.05
C ILE A 29 4.34 1.89 -2.47
N GLU A 30 3.92 2.98 -3.12
CA GLU A 30 4.37 3.32 -4.48
C GLU A 30 5.89 3.54 -4.54
N GLU A 31 6.47 4.25 -3.57
CA GLU A 31 7.91 4.46 -3.47
C GLU A 31 8.66 3.14 -3.27
N GLN A 32 8.12 2.22 -2.47
CA GLN A 32 8.71 0.90 -2.26
C GLN A 32 8.71 0.08 -3.55
N ILE A 33 7.64 0.14 -4.34
CA ILE A 33 7.54 -0.53 -5.64
C ILE A 33 8.58 0.02 -6.62
N VAL A 34 8.67 1.34 -6.73
CA VAL A 34 9.57 2.01 -7.69
C VAL A 34 11.04 1.83 -7.32
N LYS A 35 11.38 1.75 -6.02
CA LYS A 35 12.76 1.57 -5.55
C LYS A 35 13.31 0.15 -5.74
N ASN A 36 12.44 -0.87 -5.79
CA ASN A 36 12.88 -2.27 -5.78
C ASN A 36 12.28 -3.07 -6.95
N GLN A 37 12.71 -2.73 -8.18
CA GLN A 37 12.16 -3.31 -9.41
C GLN A 37 12.19 -4.85 -9.45
N ASP A 38 13.23 -5.47 -8.88
CA ASP A 38 13.43 -6.93 -8.92
C ASP A 38 12.42 -7.69 -8.04
N ILE A 39 11.85 -6.99 -7.05
CA ILE A 39 10.85 -7.54 -6.11
C ILE A 39 9.43 -7.34 -6.65
N TYR A 40 9.20 -6.28 -7.44
CA TYR A 40 7.88 -5.88 -7.94
C TYR A 40 7.84 -5.79 -9.47
N PRO A 41 8.19 -6.87 -10.19
CA PRO A 41 8.38 -6.83 -11.64
C PRO A 41 7.12 -6.41 -12.41
N ILE A 42 5.92 -6.65 -11.89
CA ILE A 42 4.67 -6.31 -12.58
C ILE A 42 4.34 -4.85 -12.36
N LEU A 43 4.27 -4.40 -11.11
CA LEU A 43 3.85 -3.05 -10.78
C LEU A 43 4.91 -2.02 -11.13
N TYR A 44 6.20 -2.36 -11.08
CA TYR A 44 7.28 -1.47 -11.51
C TYR A 44 7.11 -1.02 -12.97
N LEU A 45 6.77 -1.96 -13.87
CA LEU A 45 6.56 -1.70 -15.30
C LEU A 45 5.30 -0.89 -15.60
N ALA A 46 4.33 -0.90 -14.68
CA ALA A 46 3.10 -0.14 -14.85
C ALA A 46 3.33 1.36 -14.65
N ASN A 47 2.53 2.19 -15.33
CA ASN A 47 2.58 3.63 -15.12
C ASN A 47 2.04 4.05 -13.73
N THR A 48 2.38 5.28 -13.32
CA THR A 48 2.00 5.88 -12.03
C THR A 48 0.49 5.84 -11.75
N GLU A 49 -0.34 6.13 -12.74
CA GLU A 49 -1.79 6.12 -12.57
C GLU A 49 -2.32 4.71 -12.30
N TYR A 50 -1.86 3.74 -13.09
CA TYR A 50 -2.25 2.34 -12.95
C TYR A 50 -1.80 1.77 -11.60
N ARG A 51 -0.53 1.96 -11.22
CA ARG A 51 -0.02 1.53 -9.91
C ARG A 51 -0.88 2.06 -8.78
N ARG A 52 -1.14 3.38 -8.76
CA ARG A 52 -1.97 4.01 -7.71
C ARG A 52 -3.37 3.45 -7.66
N ARG A 53 -3.98 3.16 -8.82
CA ARG A 53 -5.30 2.54 -8.92
C ARG A 53 -5.29 1.14 -8.31
N VAL A 54 -4.31 0.31 -8.66
CA VAL A 54 -4.17 -1.06 -8.14
C VAL A 54 -3.91 -1.03 -6.63
N ILE A 55 -2.95 -0.23 -6.16
CA ILE A 55 -2.67 -0.09 -4.72
C ILE A 55 -3.95 0.31 -3.96
N SER A 56 -4.65 1.35 -4.42
CA SER A 56 -5.86 1.81 -3.73
C SER A 56 -6.95 0.73 -3.71
N LYS A 57 -7.12 -0.01 -4.81
CA LYS A 57 -8.10 -1.09 -4.91
C LYS A 57 -7.78 -2.24 -3.97
N VAL A 58 -6.54 -2.73 -3.98
CA VAL A 58 -6.09 -3.83 -3.12
C VAL A 58 -6.21 -3.42 -1.65
N MET A 59 -5.64 -2.27 -1.27
CA MET A 59 -5.62 -1.84 0.12
C MET A 59 -7.02 -1.59 0.69
N ASN A 60 -7.91 -0.96 -0.08
CA ASN A 60 -9.31 -0.76 0.34
C ASN A 60 -10.10 -2.07 0.48
N SER A 61 -9.68 -3.14 -0.22
CA SER A 61 -10.32 -4.46 -0.12
C SER A 61 -9.80 -5.29 1.05
N ARG A 62 -8.56 -5.04 1.50
CA ARG A 62 -7.85 -5.87 2.48
C ARG A 62 -7.75 -5.24 3.87
N TYR A 63 -7.71 -3.91 3.94
CA TYR A 63 -7.38 -3.21 5.17
C TYR A 63 -8.36 -2.08 5.46
N PRO A 64 -8.69 -1.83 6.74
CA PRO A 64 -9.49 -0.68 7.11
C PRO A 64 -8.74 0.60 6.79
N ALA A 65 -9.38 1.47 6.00
CA ALA A 65 -8.89 2.82 5.76
C ALA A 65 -8.94 3.61 7.07
N TRP A 66 -7.80 4.13 7.51
CA TRP A 66 -7.72 4.97 8.71
C TRP A 66 -8.39 6.33 8.50
N ASN A 67 -8.36 6.81 7.25
CA ASN A 67 -8.69 8.19 6.90
C ASN A 67 -10.13 8.39 6.38
N LYS A 68 -11.07 7.49 6.70
CA LYS A 68 -12.49 7.62 6.29
C LYS A 68 -13.29 8.70 7.04
N THR A 69 -12.67 9.45 7.94
CA THR A 69 -13.21 10.69 8.51
C THR A 69 -13.13 11.81 7.47
N GLY A 70 -14.25 12.49 7.19
CA GLY A 70 -14.44 13.35 6.01
C GLY A 70 -13.32 14.36 5.69
N GLY A 71 -13.06 14.59 4.40
CA GLY A 71 -12.17 15.64 3.90
C GLY A 71 -10.79 15.21 3.41
N VAL A 72 -10.47 13.91 3.42
CA VAL A 72 -9.10 13.47 3.10
C VAL A 72 -8.86 13.38 1.59
N HIS A 73 -7.89 14.14 1.10
CA HIS A 73 -7.48 14.19 -0.31
C HIS A 73 -7.02 12.80 -0.81
N LYS A 74 -7.25 12.49 -2.09
CA LYS A 74 -6.90 11.19 -2.70
C LYS A 74 -5.42 10.81 -2.60
N SER A 75 -4.52 11.75 -2.30
CA SER A 75 -3.09 11.50 -2.05
C SER A 75 -2.79 10.97 -0.65
N SER A 76 -3.75 11.08 0.27
CA SER A 76 -3.57 10.85 1.70
C SER A 76 -4.27 9.57 2.16
N PHE A 77 -4.45 8.59 1.26
CA PHE A 77 -4.94 7.27 1.64
C PHE A 77 -3.94 6.59 2.56
N VAL A 78 -4.41 6.25 3.76
CA VAL A 78 -3.65 5.60 4.82
C VAL A 78 -4.47 4.41 5.32
N TRP A 79 -3.82 3.26 5.43
CA TRP A 79 -4.45 2.02 5.89
C TRP A 79 -3.73 1.48 7.13
N LYS A 80 -4.50 0.85 8.02
CA LYS A 80 -3.96 0.10 9.16
C LYS A 80 -3.66 -1.33 8.73
N ILE A 81 -2.40 -1.76 8.82
CA ILE A 81 -1.97 -3.08 8.35
C ILE A 81 -1.29 -3.95 9.42
N ARG A 82 -1.08 -3.42 10.62
CA ARG A 82 -0.76 -4.19 11.83
C ARG A 82 -1.81 -3.92 12.90
N ASN A 83 -2.13 -4.92 13.71
CA ASN A 83 -2.89 -4.68 14.93
C ASN A 83 -1.95 -4.06 15.98
N PRO A 84 -2.40 -3.07 16.78
CA PRO A 84 -1.57 -2.49 17.84
C PRO A 84 -1.05 -3.53 18.85
N GLU A 85 -1.76 -4.66 18.97
CA GLU A 85 -1.48 -5.75 19.90
C GLU A 85 -0.32 -6.67 19.48
N GLU A 86 0.17 -6.57 18.23
CA GLU A 86 1.31 -7.38 17.74
C GLU A 86 2.69 -6.75 18.07
N ASN A 87 2.71 -5.58 18.71
CA ASN A 87 3.93 -4.86 19.11
C ASN A 87 4.19 -4.92 20.64
N GLN A 88 3.55 -5.84 21.37
CA GLN A 88 3.87 -6.18 22.77
C GLN A 88 4.78 -7.41 22.83
#